data_AF-A0A6V8E548-F1
#
_entry.id   AF-A0A6V8E548-F1
#
_cell.length_a   1.000
_cell.length_b   1.000
_cell.length_c   1.000
_cell.angle_alpha   90.00
_cell.angle_beta   90.00
_cell.angle_gamma   90.00
#
_symmetry.space_group_name_H-M   'P 1'
#
loop_
_entity.id
_entity.type
_entity.pdbx_description
1 polymer ?
#
loop_
_entity_poly.entity_id
_entity_poly.type
_entity_poly.pdbx_seq_one_letter_code
_entity_poly.pdbx_strand_id
1 'polypeptide(L)'
;MEHIELAGLEFHHIEAGSIFIGENKGGWIYASQRPKHEVRCPDFYITKTPLNLEQLSSILGTDLAPGDDTTWNSERLAAIINILNEQITEISSELSSEYQWEIRCPTQSEWVHAKNLDKIIVECKAKEILADAVSSNYRGAMMDG
;
A
#
# COMPACT_ATOMS: atom_id res chain seq x y z
N MET A 1 -1.80 -19.60 -4.71
CA MET A 1 -2.59 -18.82 -5.70
C MET A 1 -1.78 -17.58 -6.01
N GLU A 2 -1.57 -17.23 -7.28
CA GLU A 2 -0.60 -16.16 -7.63
C GLU A 2 -1.25 -14.77 -7.75
N HIS A 3 -2.53 -14.71 -8.11
CA HIS A 3 -3.31 -13.48 -8.24
C HIS A 3 -4.77 -13.72 -7.83
N ILE A 4 -5.45 -12.64 -7.44
CA ILE A 4 -6.90 -12.58 -7.17
C ILE A 4 -7.47 -11.34 -7.85
N GLU A 5 -8.73 -11.40 -8.28
CA GLU A 5 -9.43 -10.29 -8.91
C GLU A 5 -10.58 -9.81 -8.03
N LEU A 6 -10.70 -8.50 -7.83
CA LEU A 6 -11.82 -7.88 -7.11
C LEU A 6 -12.15 -6.53 -7.72
N ALA A 7 -13.43 -6.29 -8.04
CA ALA A 7 -13.89 -5.02 -8.62
C ALA A 7 -13.11 -4.58 -9.88
N GLY A 8 -12.59 -5.53 -10.66
CA GLY A 8 -11.73 -5.25 -11.83
C GLY A 8 -10.29 -4.84 -11.49
N LEU A 9 -9.86 -5.02 -10.24
CA LEU A 9 -8.49 -4.87 -9.78
C LEU A 9 -7.82 -6.25 -9.64
N GLU A 10 -6.62 -6.38 -10.21
CA GLU A 10 -5.78 -7.56 -10.05
C GLU A 10 -4.82 -7.34 -8.87
N PHE A 11 -4.89 -8.21 -7.86
CA PHE A 11 -3.95 -8.22 -6.75
C PHE A 11 -3.03 -9.44 -6.85
N HIS A 12 -1.73 -9.21 -6.73
CA HIS A 12 -0.72 -10.26 -6.78
C HIS A 12 -0.31 -10.69 -5.37
N HIS A 13 -0.14 -12.00 -5.21
CA HIS A 13 0.35 -12.58 -3.97
C HIS A 13 1.81 -12.19 -3.71
N ILE A 14 2.08 -11.78 -2.47
CA ILE A 14 3.40 -11.51 -1.93
C ILE A 14 3.63 -12.47 -0.76
N GLU A 15 4.65 -13.32 -0.91
CA GLU A 15 5.03 -14.27 0.14
C GLU A 15 5.60 -13.55 1.36
N ALA A 16 5.30 -14.10 2.53
CA ALA A 16 5.83 -13.65 3.81
C ALA A 16 7.36 -13.62 3.78
N GLY A 17 7.92 -12.58 4.38
CA GLY A 17 9.36 -12.37 4.31
C GLY A 17 9.87 -11.31 5.28
N SER A 18 11.19 -11.25 5.40
CA SER A 18 11.87 -10.22 6.18
C SER A 18 12.54 -9.22 5.25
N ILE A 19 12.35 -7.94 5.55
CA ILE A 19 13.06 -6.84 4.91
C ILE A 19 13.75 -5.97 5.94
N PHE A 20 14.70 -5.15 5.48
CA PHE A 20 15.28 -4.13 6.32
C PHE A 20 14.80 -2.75 5.89
N ILE A 21 14.25 -2.01 6.85
CA ILE A 21 13.83 -0.62 6.70
C ILE A 21 14.84 0.29 7.39
N GLY A 22 15.11 1.46 6.80
CA GLY A 22 16.06 2.45 7.29
C GLY A 22 17.49 2.29 6.75
N GLU A 23 18.38 3.08 7.31
CA GLU A 23 19.75 3.28 6.84
C GLU A 23 20.73 3.26 8.02
N ASN A 24 21.98 2.86 7.78
CA ASN A 24 23.06 2.86 8.79
C ASN A 24 24.16 3.89 8.48
N LYS A 25 24.07 4.61 7.36
CA LYS A 25 25.03 5.65 6.98
C LYS A 25 25.18 6.73 8.06
N GLY A 26 26.44 7.10 8.29
CA GLY A 26 26.81 8.28 9.06
C GLY A 26 26.50 9.55 8.26
N GLY A 27 25.81 10.50 8.88
CA GLY A 27 25.43 11.77 8.27
C GLY A 27 24.15 12.32 8.89
N TRP A 28 24.07 13.64 9.02
CA TRP A 28 22.89 14.31 9.57
C TRP A 28 21.65 14.09 8.68
N ILE A 29 21.84 14.05 7.36
CA ILE A 29 20.77 13.79 6.38
C ILE A 29 20.10 12.42 6.55
N TYR A 30 20.80 11.43 7.11
CA TYR A 30 20.29 10.08 7.37
C TYR A 30 19.84 9.89 8.82
N ALA A 31 19.73 10.97 9.61
CA ALA A 31 19.44 10.87 11.05
C ALA A 31 18.03 10.36 11.36
N SER A 32 17.03 10.76 10.56
CA SER A 32 15.64 10.32 10.70
C SER A 32 15.45 8.86 10.25
N GLN A 33 16.25 8.39 9.30
CA GLN A 33 16.16 7.03 8.74
C GLN A 33 16.94 5.98 9.55
N ARG A 34 17.39 6.33 10.75
CA ARG A 34 18.13 5.44 11.66
C ARG A 34 17.28 5.04 12.87
N PRO A 35 17.44 3.79 13.39
CA PRO A 35 18.33 2.74 12.91
C PRO A 35 17.76 1.93 11.73
N LYS A 36 18.64 1.28 10.96
CA LYS A 36 18.20 0.18 10.09
C LYS A 36 17.74 -0.99 10.95
N HIS A 37 16.53 -1.47 10.73
CA HIS A 37 15.93 -2.55 11.52
C HIS A 37 15.22 -3.55 10.60
N GLU A 38 15.14 -4.79 11.05
CA GLU A 38 14.41 -5.86 10.36
C GLU A 38 12.92 -5.73 10.65
N VAL A 39 12.10 -5.84 9.61
CA VAL A 39 10.63 -5.93 9.68
C VAL A 39 10.20 -7.21 9.00
N ARG A 40 9.28 -7.94 9.64
CA ARG A 40 8.67 -9.14 9.09
C ARG A 40 7.33 -8.78 8.48
N CYS A 41 7.19 -8.99 7.18
CA CYS A 41 5.95 -8.84 6.45
C CYS A 41 5.22 -10.19 6.41
N PRO A 42 3.90 -10.22 6.67
CA PRO A 42 3.08 -11.42 6.50
C PRO A 42 2.90 -11.74 5.01
N ASP A 43 2.16 -12.81 4.70
CA ASP A 43 1.61 -13.01 3.36
C ASP A 43 0.52 -11.95 3.10
N PHE A 44 0.56 -11.30 1.94
CA PHE A 44 -0.45 -10.31 1.55
C PHE A 44 -0.63 -10.24 0.04
N TYR A 45 -1.60 -9.45 -0.40
CA TYR A 45 -1.89 -9.19 -1.81
C TYR A 45 -1.76 -7.70 -2.11
N ILE A 46 -1.23 -7.34 -3.28
CA ILE A 46 -1.03 -5.94 -3.68
C ILE A 46 -1.26 -5.73 -5.18
N THR A 47 -1.79 -4.56 -5.55
CA THR A 47 -1.91 -4.18 -6.95
C THR A 47 -0.54 -3.80 -7.51
N LYS A 48 -0.26 -4.25 -8.74
CA LYS A 48 1.04 -3.99 -9.38
C LYS A 48 1.18 -2.56 -9.88
N THR A 49 0.10 -1.99 -10.38
CA THR A 49 0.05 -0.62 -10.89
C THR A 49 -0.81 0.25 -10.00
N PRO A 50 -0.56 1.58 -9.97
CA PRO A 50 -1.51 2.53 -9.40
C PRO A 50 -2.89 2.39 -10.05
N LEU A 51 -3.94 2.67 -9.29
CA LEU A 51 -5.31 2.67 -9.80
C LEU A 51 -5.47 3.80 -10.82
N ASN A 52 -5.96 3.47 -12.01
CA ASN A 52 -6.24 4.45 -13.05
C ASN A 52 -7.65 5.07 -12.89
N LEU A 53 -7.94 6.14 -13.62
CA LEU A 53 -9.22 6.85 -13.53
C LEU A 53 -10.42 5.95 -13.89
N GLU A 54 -10.29 5.06 -14.88
CA GLU A 54 -11.37 4.17 -15.31
C GLU A 54 -11.73 3.16 -14.21
N GLN A 55 -10.73 2.55 -13.58
CA GLN A 55 -10.90 1.65 -12.44
C GLN A 55 -11.56 2.38 -11.27
N LEU A 56 -11.11 3.61 -10.97
CA LEU A 56 -11.70 4.42 -9.91
C LEU A 56 -13.16 4.78 -10.19
N SER A 57 -13.47 5.18 -11.43
CA SER A 57 -14.83 5.47 -11.86
C SER A 57 -15.73 4.24 -11.79
N SER A 58 -15.20 3.08 -12.16
CA SER A 58 -15.92 1.80 -12.05
C SER A 58 -16.24 1.46 -10.59
N ILE A 59 -15.28 1.60 -9.68
CA ILE A 59 -15.47 1.29 -8.25
C ILE A 59 -16.44 2.28 -7.59
N LEU A 60 -16.33 3.57 -7.92
CA LEU A 60 -17.19 4.63 -7.35
C LEU A 60 -18.56 4.73 -8.04
N GLY A 61 -18.78 4.04 -9.15
CA GLY A 61 -19.98 4.18 -9.98
C GLY A 61 -20.19 5.60 -10.50
N THR A 62 -19.13 6.40 -10.66
CA THR A 62 -19.18 7.81 -11.04
C THR A 62 -18.10 8.14 -12.06
N ASP A 63 -18.47 8.82 -13.15
CA ASP A 63 -17.51 9.27 -14.17
C ASP A 63 -16.60 10.39 -13.64
N LEU A 64 -15.30 10.10 -13.54
CA LEU A 64 -14.27 11.04 -13.09
C LEU A 64 -13.56 11.63 -14.31
N ALA A 65 -13.51 12.96 -14.41
CA ALA A 65 -12.83 13.66 -15.49
C ALA A 65 -11.36 13.98 -15.14
N PRO A 66 -10.43 13.95 -16.12
CA PRO A 66 -9.06 14.43 -15.92
C PRO A 66 -9.04 15.92 -15.55
N GLY A 67 -8.33 16.30 -14.49
CA GLY A 67 -8.24 17.70 -14.05
C GLY A 67 -9.33 18.14 -13.07
N ASP A 68 -10.10 17.20 -12.53
CA ASP A 68 -10.83 17.40 -11.27
C ASP A 68 -9.77 17.56 -10.17
N ASP A 69 -9.11 18.73 -10.06
CA ASP A 69 -7.86 19.07 -9.32
C ASP A 69 -7.82 18.68 -7.81
N THR A 70 -8.85 17.97 -7.34
CA THR A 70 -9.11 17.39 -6.01
C THR A 70 -9.22 15.85 -6.03
N THR A 71 -8.81 15.19 -7.13
CA THR A 71 -9.29 13.84 -7.50
C THR A 71 -9.07 12.78 -6.42
N TRP A 72 -8.00 12.93 -5.64
CA TRP A 72 -7.70 12.13 -4.47
C TRP A 72 -7.73 12.99 -3.21
N ASN A 73 -8.76 12.77 -2.39
CA ASN A 73 -8.83 13.26 -1.01
C ASN A 73 -9.04 12.07 -0.06
N SER A 74 -8.91 12.31 1.24
CA SER A 74 -9.06 11.27 2.27
C SER A 74 -10.44 10.62 2.25
N GLU A 75 -11.49 11.37 1.90
CA GLU A 75 -12.87 10.89 1.87
C GLU A 75 -13.11 9.91 0.72
N ARG A 76 -12.63 10.24 -0.50
CA ARG A 76 -12.70 9.38 -1.68
C ARG A 76 -11.89 8.11 -1.46
N LEU A 77 -10.70 8.21 -0.88
CA LEU A 77 -9.89 7.03 -0.53
C LEU A 77 -10.62 6.12 0.47
N ALA A 78 -11.20 6.70 1.53
CA ALA A 78 -11.97 5.95 2.51
C ALA A 78 -13.21 5.29 1.87
N ALA A 79 -13.91 5.99 0.98
CA ALA A 79 -15.05 5.43 0.25
C ALA A 79 -14.66 4.23 -0.63
N ILE A 80 -13.57 4.34 -1.39
CA ILE A 80 -13.04 3.25 -2.22
C ILE A 80 -12.68 2.04 -1.34
N ILE A 81 -11.94 2.28 -0.26
CA ILE A 81 -11.55 1.22 0.68
C ILE A 81 -12.79 0.54 1.26
N ASN A 82 -13.79 1.29 1.68
CA ASN A 82 -15.03 0.72 2.23
C ASN A 82 -15.77 -0.13 1.21
N ILE A 83 -15.97 0.37 -0.02
CA ILE A 83 -16.64 -0.36 -1.10
C ILE A 83 -15.91 -1.67 -1.40
N LEU A 84 -14.59 -1.64 -1.51
CA LEU A 84 -13.79 -2.83 -1.77
C LEU A 84 -13.84 -3.83 -0.60
N ASN A 85 -13.85 -3.35 0.65
CA ASN A 85 -14.03 -4.23 1.83
C ASN A 85 -15.42 -4.85 1.91
N GLU A 86 -16.47 -4.17 1.45
CA GLU A 86 -17.82 -4.77 1.36
C GLU A 86 -17.83 -5.92 0.34
N GLN A 87 -17.13 -5.75 -0.78
CA GLN A 87 -17.04 -6.74 -1.85
C GLN A 87 -16.05 -7.88 -1.56
N ILE A 88 -15.18 -7.76 -0.54
CA ILE A 88 -14.20 -8.82 -0.22
C ILE A 88 -14.86 -10.17 0.09
N THR A 89 -16.12 -10.14 0.55
CA THR A 89 -16.92 -11.34 0.81
C THR A 89 -17.16 -12.17 -0.45
N GLU A 90 -17.18 -11.55 -1.63
CA GLU A 90 -17.36 -12.20 -2.93
C GLU A 90 -16.20 -13.15 -3.24
N ILE A 91 -14.98 -12.77 -2.86
CA ILE A 91 -13.74 -13.55 -3.08
C ILE A 91 -13.30 -14.32 -1.83
N SER A 92 -14.08 -14.28 -0.74
CA SER A 92 -13.71 -14.90 0.54
C SER A 92 -13.42 -16.40 0.44
N SER A 93 -14.04 -17.10 -0.53
CA SER A 93 -13.80 -18.52 -0.79
C SER A 93 -12.46 -18.82 -1.47
N GLU A 94 -11.86 -17.84 -2.14
CA GLU A 94 -10.54 -17.95 -2.79
C GLU A 94 -9.41 -17.61 -1.82
N LEU A 95 -9.74 -16.89 -0.75
CA LEU A 95 -8.83 -16.47 0.29
C LEU A 95 -8.69 -17.53 1.39
N SER A 96 -7.53 -17.55 2.05
CA SER A 96 -7.32 -18.45 3.19
C SER A 96 -8.26 -18.08 4.33
N SER A 97 -9.01 -19.07 4.84
CA SER A 97 -9.88 -18.92 6.01
C SER A 97 -9.12 -18.75 7.33
N GLU A 98 -7.80 -18.88 7.32
CA GLU A 98 -6.95 -18.69 8.51
C GLU A 98 -6.83 -17.21 8.91
N TYR A 99 -7.09 -16.30 7.97
CA TYR A 99 -6.93 -14.87 8.16
C TYR A 99 -8.23 -14.12 7.91
N GLN A 100 -8.41 -13.02 8.64
CA GLN A 100 -9.42 -12.03 8.30
C GLN A 100 -8.78 -11.06 7.30
N TRP A 101 -9.25 -11.09 6.06
CA TRP A 101 -8.75 -10.24 5.00
C TRP A 101 -9.44 -8.88 5.04
N GLU A 102 -8.68 -7.84 4.75
CA GLU A 102 -9.15 -6.47 4.57
C GLU A 102 -8.38 -5.82 3.43
N ILE A 103 -8.99 -4.81 2.81
CA ILE A 103 -8.34 -3.95 1.83
C ILE A 103 -7.97 -2.64 2.51
N ARG A 104 -6.72 -2.23 2.34
CA ARG A 104 -6.18 -0.98 2.86
C ARG A 104 -5.00 -0.52 2.03
N CYS A 105 -4.51 0.69 2.28
CA CYS A 105 -3.20 1.09 1.77
C CYS A 105 -2.09 0.18 2.34
N PRO A 106 -1.02 -0.09 1.56
CA PRO A 106 0.13 -0.81 2.08
C PRO A 106 0.87 0.06 3.11
N THR A 107 1.45 -0.58 4.10
CA THR A 107 2.47 0.06 4.96
C THR A 107 3.76 0.28 4.18
N GLN A 108 4.67 1.12 4.69
CA GLN A 108 5.99 1.32 4.10
C GLN A 108 6.73 0.00 3.93
N SER A 109 6.63 -0.88 4.94
CA SER A 109 7.33 -2.17 4.92
C SER A 109 6.79 -3.09 3.83
N GLU A 110 5.47 -3.24 3.73
CA GLU A 110 4.82 -4.03 2.68
C GLU A 110 5.12 -3.47 1.28
N TRP A 111 5.08 -2.15 1.13
CA TRP A 111 5.39 -1.49 -0.14
C TRP A 111 6.84 -1.73 -0.57
N VAL A 112 7.81 -1.57 0.35
CA VAL A 112 9.23 -1.83 0.07
C VAL A 112 9.47 -3.31 -0.23
N HIS A 113 8.81 -4.22 0.49
CA HIS A 113 8.92 -5.66 0.25
C HIS A 113 8.43 -6.03 -1.14
N ALA A 114 7.21 -5.63 -1.50
CA ALA A 114 6.64 -5.89 -2.82
C ALA A 114 7.45 -5.23 -3.95
N LYS A 115 8.00 -4.03 -3.71
CA LYS A 115 8.90 -3.37 -4.66
C LYS A 115 10.20 -4.13 -4.87
N ASN A 116 10.83 -4.64 -3.82
CA ASN A 116 12.07 -5.44 -3.92
C ASN A 116 11.87 -6.76 -4.68
N LEU A 117 10.63 -7.24 -4.75
CA LEU A 117 10.22 -8.42 -5.51
C LEU A 117 9.73 -8.09 -6.93
N ASP A 118 9.88 -6.85 -7.39
CA ASP A 118 9.41 -6.37 -8.70
C ASP A 118 7.89 -6.54 -8.92
N LYS A 119 7.12 -6.56 -7.83
CA LYS A 119 5.65 -6.70 -7.84
C LYS A 119 4.91 -5.37 -7.83
N ILE A 120 5.62 -4.25 -7.80
CA ILE A 120 5.08 -2.89 -7.96
C ILE A 120 5.80 -2.18 -9.09
N ILE A 121 5.04 -1.50 -9.96
CA ILE A 121 5.55 -0.58 -10.96
C ILE A 121 5.43 0.85 -10.42
N VAL A 122 6.55 1.55 -10.31
CA VAL A 122 6.59 2.96 -9.89
C VAL A 122 6.77 3.84 -11.12
N GLU A 123 5.74 4.63 -11.42
CA GLU A 123 5.79 5.61 -12.50
C GLU A 123 6.42 6.92 -12.03
N CYS A 124 7.18 7.59 -12.91
CA CYS A 124 7.72 8.91 -12.60
C CYS A 124 6.60 9.91 -12.34
N LYS A 125 6.75 10.73 -11.28
CA LYS A 125 5.80 11.77 -10.84
C LYS A 125 4.51 11.24 -10.18
N ALA A 126 4.45 9.96 -9.83
CA ALA A 126 3.41 9.45 -8.95
C ALA A 126 3.63 9.91 -7.49
N LYS A 127 2.54 9.94 -6.72
CA LYS A 127 2.58 10.12 -5.26
C LYS A 127 2.03 8.86 -4.60
N GLU A 128 2.81 8.24 -3.74
CA GLU A 128 2.39 7.07 -2.99
C GLU A 128 1.61 7.47 -1.72
N ILE A 129 0.54 6.74 -1.44
CA ILE A 129 -0.24 6.85 -0.21
C ILE A 129 -0.07 5.54 0.56
N LEU A 130 0.50 5.62 1.75
CA LEU A 130 0.76 4.47 2.62
C LEU A 130 -0.16 4.53 3.85
N ALA A 131 -0.42 3.36 4.45
CA ALA A 131 -1.27 3.27 5.65
C ALA A 131 -0.57 3.79 6.91
N ASP A 132 0.75 3.66 6.98
CA ASP A 132 1.56 4.29 8.01
C ASP A 132 1.94 5.71 7.60
N ALA A 133 1.89 6.63 8.56
CA ALA A 133 2.46 7.95 8.36
C ALA A 133 3.93 7.81 7.95
N VAL A 134 4.41 8.68 7.06
CA VAL A 134 5.86 8.81 6.83
C VAL A 134 6.51 8.98 8.19
N SER A 135 7.26 7.96 8.62
CA SER A 135 7.94 7.98 9.91
C SER A 135 8.90 9.15 9.90
N SER A 136 8.55 10.24 10.58
CA SER A 136 9.39 11.43 10.71
C SER A 136 10.77 11.08 11.30
N ASN A 137 10.82 9.99 12.07
CA ASN A 137 12.03 9.29 12.45
C ASN A 137 11.74 7.79 12.71
N TYR A 138 12.75 6.93 12.59
CA TYR A 138 12.75 5.59 13.21
C TYR A 138 13.32 5.61 14.63
N ARG A 139 13.64 6.80 15.14
CA ARG A 139 14.03 6.99 16.54
C ARG A 139 12.75 7.01 17.38
N GLY A 140 12.47 5.95 18.11
CA GLY A 140 11.40 5.92 19.13
C GLY A 140 11.58 6.92 20.30
N ALA A 141 12.34 8.01 20.13
CA ALA A 141 12.66 8.99 21.15
C ALA A 141 12.44 10.42 20.61
N MET A 142 11.95 11.32 21.48
CA MET A 142 11.75 12.73 21.17
C MET A 142 13.04 13.36 20.65
N MET A 143 12.91 14.24 19.65
CA MET A 143 14.00 15.12 19.24
C MET A 143 14.24 16.12 20.37
N ASP A 144 15.16 15.82 21.29
CA ASP A 144 15.70 16.85 22.18
C ASP A 144 16.40 17.88 21.29
N GLY A 145 15.75 19.03 21.15
CA GLY A 145 16.31 20.26 20.58
C GLY A 145 17.10 21.04 21.62
#